data_AF-A0A7V5NZ30-F1
#
_entry.id   AF-A0A7V5NZ30-F1
#
_cell.length_a   1.000
_cell.length_b   1.000
_cell.length_c   1.000
_cell.angle_alpha   90.00
_cell.angle_beta   90.00
_cell.angle_gamma   90.00
#
_symmetry.space_group_name_H-M   'P 1'
#
loop_
_entity.id
_entity.type
_entity.pdbx_description
1 polymer ?
#
loop_
_entity_poly.entity_id
_entity_poly.type
_entity_poly.pdbx_seq_one_letter_code
_entity_poly.pdbx_strand_id
1 'polypeptide(L)'
;VMASQGYPGKYEKGKVIHGLEEAARLPGVKIFHAGTARKDGRYVTNGGRVLGVTALGEDIPEAIDRAYEAVEKISWEGVHYRRDIGAKALKRLPPEVLVLMGSQSDRPIMEKAEEIFKEFRIPYRLLVASAHRTPDKVRKLAREAAQQGVKVIIAGAGLAAHLAGAVASETTLPVIGVPIAAGTLGGIDALLSTVQMPPGVPVATVAINGAKNAAVLAAEIIALGHPRLQEKLKKFRAQMAQG
;
A
#
# COMPACT_ATOMS: atom_id res chain seq x y z
N VAL A 1 16.63 2.16 -11.18
CA VAL A 1 17.74 1.82 -12.11
C VAL A 1 17.13 1.55 -13.47
N MET A 2 17.68 2.18 -14.50
CA MET A 2 17.27 2.02 -15.88
C MET A 2 18.42 1.36 -16.65
N ALA A 3 18.11 0.32 -17.42
CA ALA A 3 19.06 -0.58 -18.04
C ALA A 3 18.78 -0.75 -19.54
N SER A 4 19.83 -1.08 -20.30
CA SER A 4 19.69 -1.45 -21.71
C SER A 4 19.07 -2.84 -21.86
N GLN A 5 18.31 -3.02 -22.93
CA GLN A 5 17.75 -4.31 -23.32
C GLN A 5 18.86 -5.37 -23.38
N GLY A 6 18.55 -6.54 -22.82
CA GLY A 6 19.47 -7.69 -22.78
C GLY A 6 20.40 -7.73 -21.56
N TYR A 7 20.48 -6.67 -20.73
CA TYR A 7 21.16 -6.73 -19.43
C TYR A 7 20.48 -7.75 -18.47
N PRO A 8 21.22 -8.61 -17.75
CA PRO A 8 22.68 -8.62 -17.55
C PRO A 8 23.50 -9.36 -18.62
N GLY A 9 22.88 -9.91 -19.66
CA GLY A 9 23.54 -10.55 -20.81
C GLY A 9 24.07 -9.55 -21.85
N LYS A 10 23.96 -9.89 -23.14
CA LYS A 10 24.43 -9.04 -24.25
C LYS A 10 23.49 -7.84 -24.43
N TYR A 11 24.05 -6.65 -24.63
CA TYR A 11 23.31 -5.41 -24.86
C TYR A 11 24.06 -4.52 -25.87
N GLU A 12 23.31 -3.66 -26.55
CA GLU A 12 23.87 -2.66 -27.46
C GLU A 12 24.20 -1.35 -26.74
N LYS A 13 25.23 -0.66 -27.24
CA LYS A 13 25.66 0.66 -26.78
C LYS A 13 25.33 1.72 -27.83
N GLY A 14 25.42 2.98 -27.45
CA GLY A 14 25.29 4.12 -28.36
C GLY A 14 23.84 4.56 -28.61
N LYS A 15 22.85 4.00 -27.91
CA LYS A 15 21.45 4.44 -28.03
C LYS A 15 21.31 5.82 -27.37
N VAL A 16 20.67 6.76 -28.05
CA VAL A 16 20.50 8.13 -27.57
C VAL A 16 19.53 8.16 -26.40
N ILE A 17 19.91 8.86 -25.33
CA ILE A 17 19.11 9.02 -24.12
C ILE A 17 18.39 10.38 -24.20
N HIS A 18 17.06 10.34 -24.15
CA HIS A 18 16.18 11.50 -24.18
C HIS A 18 15.65 11.82 -22.78
N GLY A 19 15.24 13.09 -22.56
CA GLY A 19 14.51 13.52 -21.36
C GLY A 19 15.32 13.67 -20.07
N LEU A 20 16.65 13.50 -20.12
CA LEU A 20 17.52 13.64 -18.94
C LEU A 20 17.41 15.03 -18.27
N GLU A 21 17.43 16.09 -19.07
CA GLU A 21 17.37 17.46 -18.53
C GLU A 21 16.00 17.77 -17.92
N GLU A 22 14.92 17.33 -18.56
CA GLU A 22 13.57 17.52 -18.04
C GLU A 22 13.37 16.75 -16.73
N ALA A 23 13.79 15.48 -16.68
CA ALA A 23 13.73 14.67 -15.47
C ALA A 23 14.60 15.23 -14.34
N ALA A 24 15.78 15.79 -14.65
CA ALA A 24 16.67 16.40 -13.66
C ALA A 24 16.13 17.71 -13.06
N ARG A 25 15.18 18.38 -13.73
CA ARG A 25 14.51 19.59 -13.22
C ARG A 25 13.39 19.28 -12.23
N LEU A 26 12.95 18.02 -12.13
CA LEU A 26 11.92 17.64 -11.18
C LEU A 26 12.42 17.82 -9.73
N PRO A 27 11.61 18.43 -8.84
CA PRO A 27 12.01 18.66 -7.45
C PRO A 27 12.45 17.39 -6.72
N GLY A 28 13.60 17.45 -6.06
CA GLY A 28 14.13 16.36 -5.25
C GLY A 28 14.68 15.18 -6.06
N VAL A 29 14.70 15.24 -7.40
CA VAL A 29 15.21 14.17 -8.27
C VAL A 29 16.71 14.32 -8.49
N LYS A 30 17.43 13.19 -8.41
CA LYS A 30 18.84 13.08 -8.79
C LYS A 30 19.02 11.91 -9.75
N ILE A 31 19.69 12.19 -10.86
CA ILE A 31 20.09 11.20 -11.85
C ILE A 31 21.58 10.89 -11.64
N PHE A 32 21.88 9.60 -11.50
CA PHE A 32 23.24 9.08 -11.40
C PHE A 32 23.59 8.36 -12.69
N HIS A 33 24.67 8.81 -13.32
CA HIS A 33 25.22 8.21 -14.52
C HIS A 33 26.08 7.00 -14.15
N ALA A 34 25.87 5.86 -14.81
CA ALA A 34 26.70 4.67 -14.65
C ALA A 34 27.27 4.24 -16.01
N GLY A 35 26.46 3.63 -16.85
CA GLY A 35 26.80 3.22 -18.21
C GLY A 35 26.35 4.25 -19.23
N THR A 36 26.80 5.50 -19.13
CA THR A 36 26.53 6.55 -20.13
C THR A 36 27.81 7.15 -20.69
N ALA A 37 27.77 7.61 -21.93
CA ALA A 37 28.81 8.42 -22.56
C ALA A 37 28.20 9.66 -23.22
N ARG A 38 29.04 10.62 -23.61
CA ARG A 38 28.63 11.77 -24.41
C ARG A 38 29.17 11.61 -25.83
N LYS A 39 28.30 11.71 -26.84
CA LYS A 39 28.64 11.64 -28.27
C LYS A 39 27.86 12.72 -29.02
N ASP A 40 28.56 13.54 -29.79
CA ASP A 40 27.98 14.64 -30.58
C ASP A 40 27.06 15.56 -29.75
N GLY A 41 27.52 15.88 -28.54
CA GLY A 41 26.79 16.72 -27.58
C GLY A 41 25.67 16.01 -26.81
N ARG A 42 25.26 14.81 -27.20
CA ARG A 42 24.14 14.05 -26.61
C ARG A 42 24.62 12.95 -25.67
N TYR A 43 23.77 12.56 -24.72
CA TYR A 43 24.01 11.38 -23.90
C TYR A 43 23.60 10.10 -24.65
N VAL A 44 24.44 9.08 -24.56
CA VAL A 44 24.20 7.76 -25.13
C VAL A 44 24.47 6.64 -24.11
N THR A 45 23.84 5.48 -24.30
CA THR A 45 24.12 4.28 -23.50
C THR A 45 25.56 3.78 -23.74
N ASN A 46 26.24 3.33 -22.69
CA ASN A 46 27.61 2.81 -22.75
C ASN A 46 27.83 1.60 -21.82
N GLY A 47 26.77 1.06 -21.22
CA GLY A 47 26.79 -0.11 -20.35
C GLY A 47 25.40 -0.70 -20.18
N GLY A 48 25.31 -1.89 -19.60
CA GLY A 48 24.02 -2.55 -19.40
C GLY A 48 23.20 -1.88 -18.30
N ARG A 49 23.84 -1.47 -17.19
CA ARG A 49 23.25 -0.55 -16.21
C ARG A 49 23.56 0.88 -16.63
N VAL A 50 22.56 1.60 -17.13
CA VAL A 50 22.77 2.91 -17.78
C VAL A 50 22.69 4.03 -16.74
N LEU A 51 21.58 4.11 -15.99
CA LEU A 51 21.29 5.21 -15.05
C LEU A 51 20.69 4.71 -13.73
N GLY A 52 20.98 5.43 -12.65
CA GLY A 52 20.20 5.44 -11.42
C GLY A 52 19.32 6.69 -11.37
N VAL A 53 18.06 6.53 -10.97
CA VAL A 53 17.17 7.66 -10.65
C VAL A 53 16.73 7.48 -9.21
N THR A 54 16.93 8.51 -8.42
CA THR A 54 16.51 8.59 -7.01
C THR A 54 15.78 9.90 -6.78
N ALA A 55 14.83 9.92 -5.86
CA ALA A 55 14.18 11.16 -5.47
C ALA A 55 14.06 11.25 -3.94
N LEU A 56 14.00 12.49 -3.44
CA LEU A 56 13.60 12.81 -2.08
C LEU A 56 12.11 13.15 -2.02
N GLY A 57 11.48 12.83 -0.90
CA GLY A 57 10.08 13.06 -0.57
C GLY A 57 9.92 13.43 0.89
N GLU A 58 8.75 13.95 1.27
CA GLU A 58 8.37 14.10 2.68
C GLU A 58 8.18 12.73 3.33
N ASP A 59 7.77 11.73 2.53
CA ASP A 59 7.74 10.33 2.91
C ASP A 59 8.31 9.40 1.82
N ILE A 60 8.41 8.10 2.15
CA ILE A 60 8.91 7.08 1.23
C ILE A 60 7.96 6.86 0.02
N PRO A 61 6.62 6.73 0.18
CA PRO A 61 5.70 6.67 -0.96
C PRO A 61 5.91 7.79 -1.99
N GLU A 62 6.07 9.03 -1.54
CA GLU A 62 6.35 10.19 -2.37
C GLU A 62 7.71 10.10 -3.06
N ALA A 63 8.76 9.73 -2.32
CA ALA A 63 10.08 9.55 -2.91
C ALA A 63 10.05 8.51 -4.04
N ILE A 64 9.27 7.44 -3.86
CA ILE A 64 9.06 6.43 -4.89
C ILE A 64 8.26 7.00 -6.07
N ASP A 65 7.17 7.75 -5.83
CA ASP A 65 6.37 8.38 -6.90
C ASP A 65 7.21 9.35 -7.74
N ARG A 66 7.95 10.27 -7.12
CA ARG A 66 8.83 11.23 -7.80
C ARG A 66 9.92 10.53 -8.60
N ALA A 67 10.52 9.47 -8.05
CA ALA A 67 11.53 8.70 -8.76
C ALA A 67 10.96 8.06 -10.03
N TYR A 68 9.73 7.52 -9.98
CA TYR A 68 9.11 6.92 -11.16
C TYR A 68 8.57 7.94 -12.16
N GLU A 69 8.08 9.10 -11.70
CA GLU A 69 7.74 10.23 -12.59
C GLU A 69 8.96 10.68 -13.41
N ALA A 70 10.12 10.80 -12.76
CA ALA A 70 11.37 11.11 -13.45
C ALA A 70 11.81 10.02 -14.42
N VAL A 71 11.65 8.74 -14.05
CA VAL A 71 11.95 7.60 -14.92
C VAL A 71 11.06 7.60 -16.17
N GLU A 72 9.77 7.95 -16.05
CA GLU A 72 8.83 8.00 -17.18
C GLU A 72 9.18 9.08 -18.21
N LYS A 73 9.90 10.13 -17.80
CA LYS A 73 10.41 11.17 -18.70
C LYS A 73 11.67 10.77 -19.46
N ILE A 74 12.41 9.75 -18.98
CA ILE A 74 13.69 9.33 -19.58
C ILE A 74 13.45 8.13 -20.49
N SER A 75 13.94 8.20 -21.73
CA SER A 75 13.76 7.12 -22.70
C SER A 75 14.97 6.92 -23.61
N TRP A 76 15.11 5.69 -24.09
CA TRP A 76 15.98 5.29 -25.20
C TRP A 76 15.46 3.97 -25.77
N GLU A 77 15.94 3.59 -26.94
CA GLU A 77 15.59 2.32 -27.58
C GLU A 77 15.98 1.12 -26.69
N GLY A 78 15.00 0.30 -26.33
CA GLY A 78 15.21 -0.87 -25.47
C GLY A 78 15.46 -0.54 -23.98
N VAL A 79 15.00 0.62 -23.49
CA VAL A 79 15.06 0.91 -22.05
C VAL A 79 14.21 -0.08 -21.24
N HIS A 80 14.77 -0.59 -20.14
CA HIS A 80 14.03 -1.39 -19.18
C HIS A 80 14.29 -0.91 -17.75
N TYR A 81 13.25 -0.90 -16.92
CA TYR A 81 13.35 -0.61 -15.49
C TYR A 81 12.24 -1.35 -14.72
N ARG A 82 12.53 -1.62 -13.45
CA ARG A 82 11.63 -2.33 -12.54
C ARG A 82 10.92 -1.37 -11.59
N ARG A 83 9.62 -1.60 -11.38
CA ARG A 83 8.77 -0.83 -10.44
C ARG A 83 8.69 -1.41 -9.02
N ASP A 84 9.11 -2.66 -8.83
CA ASP A 84 8.98 -3.37 -7.56
C ASP A 84 10.12 -3.10 -6.57
N ILE A 85 11.25 -2.56 -7.03
CA ILE A 85 12.43 -2.31 -6.16
C ILE A 85 12.13 -1.24 -5.12
N GLY A 86 11.53 -0.12 -5.52
CA GLY A 86 11.15 0.96 -4.59
C GLY A 86 10.17 0.48 -3.53
N ALA A 87 9.22 -0.39 -3.91
CA ALA A 87 8.22 -0.94 -3.00
C ALA A 87 8.81 -1.76 -1.83
N LYS A 88 10.05 -2.27 -1.94
CA LYS A 88 10.72 -2.96 -0.84
C LYS A 88 10.98 -2.04 0.35
N ALA A 89 11.16 -0.74 0.13
CA ALA A 89 11.34 0.24 1.21
C ALA A 89 10.09 0.35 2.09
N LEU A 90 8.89 0.19 1.51
CA LEU A 90 7.62 0.23 2.23
C LEU A 90 7.51 -0.85 3.31
N LYS A 91 8.14 -2.02 3.10
CA LYS A 91 8.14 -3.13 4.07
C LYS A 91 8.92 -2.81 5.35
N ARG A 92 9.77 -1.78 5.33
CA ARG A 92 10.55 -1.35 6.49
C ARG A 92 9.87 -0.24 7.28
N LEU A 93 8.78 0.32 6.75
CA LEU A 93 8.01 1.34 7.43
C LEU A 93 7.20 0.74 8.57
N PRO A 94 6.96 1.51 9.65
CA PRO A 94 5.91 1.16 10.59
C PRO A 94 4.57 1.02 9.85
N PRO A 95 3.71 0.07 10.24
CA PRO A 95 2.42 -0.12 9.59
C PRO A 95 1.49 1.05 9.91
N GLU A 96 0.86 1.62 8.88
CA GLU A 96 -0.23 2.57 9.04
C GLU A 96 -1.58 1.86 9.23
N VAL A 97 -1.71 0.63 8.75
CA VAL A 97 -2.91 -0.20 8.94
C VAL A 97 -2.57 -1.50 9.66
N LEU A 98 -3.27 -1.78 10.76
CA LEU A 98 -3.22 -3.07 11.44
C LEU A 98 -4.43 -3.90 11.04
N VAL A 99 -4.21 -5.05 10.41
CA VAL A 99 -5.25 -6.00 10.02
C VAL A 99 -5.23 -7.18 11.00
N LEU A 100 -6.34 -7.39 11.70
CA LEU A 100 -6.54 -8.47 12.66
C LEU A 100 -7.60 -9.44 12.13
N MET A 101 -7.36 -10.73 12.32
CA MET A 101 -8.35 -11.76 12.05
C MET A 101 -8.44 -12.76 13.20
N GLY A 102 -9.64 -13.28 13.44
CA GLY A 102 -9.92 -14.18 14.56
C GLY A 102 -9.31 -15.58 14.39
N SER A 103 -9.11 -16.02 13.15
CA SER A 103 -8.63 -17.36 12.80
C SER A 103 -7.79 -17.35 11.51
N GLN A 104 -6.96 -18.38 11.31
CA GLN A 104 -6.28 -18.58 10.01
C GLN A 104 -7.26 -18.88 8.87
N SER A 105 -8.43 -19.45 9.17
CA SER A 105 -9.49 -19.69 8.19
C SER A 105 -10.05 -18.42 7.57
N ASP A 106 -9.89 -17.27 8.23
CA ASP A 106 -10.36 -15.96 7.77
C ASP A 106 -9.43 -15.32 6.73
N ARG A 107 -8.19 -15.84 6.64
CA ARG A 107 -7.10 -15.30 5.82
C ARG A 107 -7.47 -15.12 4.34
N PRO A 108 -8.11 -16.08 3.64
CA PRO A 108 -8.44 -15.92 2.22
C PRO A 108 -9.39 -14.73 1.93
N ILE A 109 -10.17 -14.31 2.92
CA ILE A 109 -11.04 -13.14 2.80
C ILE A 109 -10.25 -11.87 3.11
N MET A 110 -9.52 -11.86 4.22
CA MET A 110 -8.82 -10.68 4.69
C MET A 110 -7.61 -10.29 3.83
N GLU A 111 -6.94 -11.25 3.18
CA GLU A 111 -5.83 -10.98 2.26
C GLU A 111 -6.26 -10.21 1.00
N LYS A 112 -7.57 -10.19 0.68
CA LYS A 112 -8.08 -9.34 -0.41
C LYS A 112 -7.84 -7.86 -0.16
N ALA A 113 -7.70 -7.45 1.11
CA ALA A 113 -7.30 -6.09 1.49
C ALA A 113 -5.88 -5.72 0.99
N GLU A 114 -4.99 -6.71 0.85
CA GLU A 114 -3.60 -6.46 0.46
C GLU A 114 -3.46 -5.89 -0.95
N GLU A 115 -4.37 -6.24 -1.86
CA GLU A 115 -4.37 -5.71 -3.23
C GLU A 115 -4.44 -4.17 -3.19
N ILE A 116 -5.38 -3.65 -2.40
CA ILE A 116 -5.61 -2.22 -2.21
C ILE A 116 -4.42 -1.55 -1.50
N PHE A 117 -3.86 -2.18 -0.46
CA PHE A 117 -2.69 -1.62 0.21
C PHE A 117 -1.45 -1.57 -0.69
N LYS A 118 -1.25 -2.58 -1.53
CA LYS A 118 -0.16 -2.60 -2.52
C LYS A 118 -0.34 -1.52 -3.57
N GLU A 119 -1.56 -1.35 -4.07
CA GLU A 119 -1.92 -0.33 -5.06
C GLU A 119 -1.70 1.09 -4.52
N PHE A 120 -2.21 1.39 -3.33
CA PHE A 120 -2.07 2.70 -2.70
C PHE A 120 -0.73 2.91 -1.97
N ARG A 121 0.10 1.86 -1.88
CA ARG A 121 1.38 1.84 -1.16
C ARG A 121 1.26 2.17 0.33
N ILE A 122 0.19 1.72 0.96
CA ILE A 122 -0.07 1.90 2.38
C ILE A 122 0.66 0.78 3.15
N PRO A 123 1.58 1.10 4.08
CA PRO A 123 2.20 0.09 4.94
C PRO A 123 1.17 -0.56 5.85
N TYR A 124 1.16 -1.90 5.91
CA TYR A 124 0.21 -2.63 6.73
C TYR A 124 0.87 -3.84 7.41
N ARG A 125 0.20 -4.35 8.44
CA ARG A 125 0.56 -5.60 9.11
C ARG A 125 -0.68 -6.45 9.31
N LEU A 126 -0.63 -7.72 8.91
CA LEU A 126 -1.71 -8.68 9.06
C LEU A 126 -1.36 -9.74 10.10
N LEU A 127 -2.19 -9.90 11.13
CA LEU A 127 -1.97 -10.81 12.26
C LEU A 127 -3.22 -11.61 12.62
N VAL A 128 -3.02 -12.82 13.14
CA VAL A 128 -4.08 -13.59 13.79
C VAL A 128 -4.11 -13.27 15.28
N ALA A 129 -5.26 -12.78 15.75
CA ALA A 129 -5.55 -12.51 17.15
C ALA A 129 -7.06 -12.70 17.38
N SER A 130 -7.41 -13.67 18.22
CA SER A 130 -8.80 -14.04 18.50
C SER A 130 -9.30 -13.33 19.75
N ALA A 131 -10.46 -12.67 19.66
CA ALA A 131 -11.13 -12.05 20.80
C ALA A 131 -11.50 -13.08 21.90
N HIS A 132 -11.89 -14.29 21.51
CA HIS A 132 -12.33 -15.32 22.47
C HIS A 132 -11.19 -16.20 22.97
N ARG A 133 -10.19 -16.50 22.12
CA ARG A 133 -9.08 -17.42 22.47
C ARG A 133 -7.84 -16.72 23.00
N THR A 134 -7.62 -15.48 22.59
CA THR A 134 -6.41 -14.70 22.94
C THR A 134 -6.76 -13.24 23.27
N PRO A 135 -7.68 -12.98 24.22
CA PRO A 135 -8.19 -11.63 24.50
C PRO A 135 -7.08 -10.64 24.91
N ASP A 136 -6.11 -11.08 25.73
CA ASP A 136 -5.01 -10.20 26.16
C ASP A 136 -4.12 -9.76 25.00
N LYS A 137 -3.93 -10.63 24.01
CA LYS A 137 -3.20 -10.29 22.78
C LYS A 137 -3.95 -9.22 21.98
N VAL A 138 -5.27 -9.35 21.84
CA VAL A 138 -6.11 -8.35 21.16
C VAL A 138 -6.03 -7.00 21.87
N ARG A 139 -6.21 -7.01 23.20
CA ARG A 139 -6.11 -5.81 24.06
C ARG A 139 -4.76 -5.11 23.89
N LYS A 140 -3.67 -5.87 23.97
CA LYS A 140 -2.30 -5.34 23.81
C LYS A 140 -2.11 -4.70 22.44
N LEU A 141 -2.48 -5.42 21.37
CA LEU A 141 -2.35 -4.93 20.00
C LEU A 141 -3.14 -3.64 19.76
N ALA A 142 -4.38 -3.57 20.27
CA ALA A 142 -5.25 -2.40 20.11
C ALA A 142 -4.70 -1.15 20.84
N ARG A 143 -4.21 -1.31 22.07
CA ARG A 143 -3.66 -0.22 22.89
C ARG A 143 -2.34 0.32 22.35
N GLU A 144 -1.47 -0.56 21.87
CA GLU A 144 -0.14 -0.19 21.38
C GLU A 144 -0.13 0.33 19.93
N ALA A 145 -1.19 0.06 19.15
CA ALA A 145 -1.24 0.36 17.72
C ALA A 145 -0.91 1.82 17.39
N ALA A 146 -1.50 2.78 18.11
CA ALA A 146 -1.29 4.21 17.84
C ALA A 146 0.19 4.63 18.04
N GLN A 147 0.84 4.11 19.08
CA GLN A 147 2.25 4.38 19.38
C GLN A 147 3.18 3.77 18.32
N GLN A 148 2.73 2.71 17.63
CA GLN A 148 3.46 2.07 16.54
C GLN A 148 3.22 2.74 15.17
N GLY A 149 2.53 3.87 15.13
CA GLY A 149 2.26 4.62 13.89
C GLY A 149 0.99 4.20 13.15
N VAL A 150 0.23 3.23 13.66
CA VAL A 150 -1.03 2.80 13.06
C VAL A 150 -2.05 3.93 13.10
N LYS A 151 -2.73 4.13 11.98
CA LYS A 151 -3.80 5.12 11.78
C LYS A 151 -5.18 4.49 11.77
N VAL A 152 -5.30 3.25 11.29
CA VAL A 152 -6.58 2.52 11.17
C VAL A 152 -6.37 1.04 11.53
N ILE A 153 -7.33 0.45 12.23
CA ILE A 153 -7.36 -1.00 12.48
C ILE A 153 -8.50 -1.62 11.68
N ILE A 154 -8.23 -2.72 10.98
CA ILE A 154 -9.24 -3.54 10.30
C ILE A 154 -9.36 -4.87 11.04
N ALA A 155 -10.56 -5.26 11.44
CA ALA A 155 -10.81 -6.48 12.19
C ALA A 155 -11.84 -7.37 11.47
N GLY A 156 -11.41 -8.58 11.11
CA GLY A 156 -12.26 -9.59 10.47
C GLY A 156 -12.64 -10.74 11.41
N ALA A 157 -13.92 -11.06 11.51
CA ALA A 157 -14.41 -12.20 12.27
C ALA A 157 -15.76 -12.71 11.75
N GLY A 158 -16.00 -14.01 11.89
CA GLY A 158 -17.28 -14.65 11.57
C GLY A 158 -18.06 -15.08 12.82
N LEU A 159 -19.29 -15.59 12.62
CA LEU A 159 -20.19 -16.03 13.69
C LEU A 159 -20.45 -14.91 14.72
N ALA A 160 -20.24 -15.17 16.02
CA ALA A 160 -20.23 -14.16 17.08
C ALA A 160 -18.98 -13.25 16.95
N ALA A 161 -19.01 -12.33 15.98
CA ALA A 161 -17.86 -11.58 15.48
C ALA A 161 -17.37 -10.44 16.39
N HIS A 162 -17.03 -10.73 17.65
CA HIS A 162 -16.67 -9.72 18.65
C HIS A 162 -15.33 -9.02 18.44
N LEU A 163 -14.50 -9.44 17.48
CA LEU A 163 -13.13 -8.92 17.34
C LEU A 163 -13.09 -7.41 17.11
N ALA A 164 -13.93 -6.88 16.21
CA ALA A 164 -13.92 -5.45 15.92
C ALA A 164 -14.36 -4.61 17.13
N GLY A 165 -15.44 -5.01 17.80
CA GLY A 165 -15.91 -4.34 19.01
C GLY A 165 -14.90 -4.39 20.17
N ALA A 166 -14.27 -5.55 20.39
CA ALA A 166 -13.25 -5.73 21.41
C ALA A 166 -11.97 -4.91 21.14
N VAL A 167 -11.63 -4.69 19.87
CA VAL A 167 -10.54 -3.79 19.50
C VAL A 167 -10.95 -2.34 19.74
N ALA A 168 -12.15 -1.95 19.29
CA ALA A 168 -12.66 -0.59 19.41
C ALA A 168 -12.81 -0.13 20.88
N SER A 169 -13.09 -1.04 21.82
CA SER A 169 -13.14 -0.71 23.24
C SER A 169 -11.77 -0.43 23.87
N GLU A 170 -10.67 -0.74 23.18
CA GLU A 170 -9.30 -0.67 23.71
C GLU A 170 -8.42 0.37 22.99
N THR A 171 -8.99 1.14 22.06
CA THR A 171 -8.27 2.13 21.27
C THR A 171 -9.15 3.31 20.87
N THR A 172 -8.53 4.45 20.60
CA THR A 172 -9.20 5.62 20.01
C THR A 172 -9.00 5.70 18.49
N LEU A 173 -8.24 4.76 17.91
CA LEU A 173 -8.08 4.68 16.46
C LEU A 173 -9.39 4.23 15.80
N PRO A 174 -9.68 4.71 14.58
CA PRO A 174 -10.77 4.15 13.77
C PRO A 174 -10.63 2.64 13.61
N VAL A 175 -11.70 1.91 13.91
CA VAL A 175 -11.80 0.46 13.71
C VAL A 175 -12.82 0.16 12.63
N ILE A 176 -12.37 -0.57 11.60
CA ILE A 176 -13.20 -1.04 10.50
C ILE A 176 -13.49 -2.53 10.73
N GLY A 177 -14.76 -2.89 10.82
CA GLY A 177 -15.21 -4.26 11.00
C GLY A 177 -15.53 -4.93 9.66
N VAL A 178 -14.97 -6.12 9.42
CA VAL A 178 -15.27 -6.97 8.27
C VAL A 178 -16.02 -8.21 8.75
N PRO A 179 -17.36 -8.25 8.62
CA PRO A 179 -18.11 -9.46 8.90
C PRO A 179 -17.71 -10.58 7.95
N ILE A 180 -17.35 -11.75 8.46
CA ILE A 180 -16.95 -12.91 7.65
C ILE A 180 -18.10 -13.91 7.59
N ALA A 181 -18.49 -14.29 6.38
CA ALA A 181 -19.47 -15.35 6.17
C ALA A 181 -18.87 -16.68 6.62
N ALA A 182 -19.41 -17.21 7.71
CA ALA A 182 -19.08 -18.52 8.26
C ALA A 182 -20.36 -19.15 8.84
N GLY A 183 -20.38 -20.48 8.94
CA GLY A 183 -21.53 -21.20 9.47
C GLY A 183 -22.77 -21.14 8.58
N THR A 184 -23.94 -21.33 9.20
CA THR A 184 -25.22 -21.55 8.51
C THR A 184 -25.97 -20.27 8.15
N LEU A 185 -25.64 -19.13 8.77
CA LEU A 185 -26.36 -17.87 8.62
C LEU A 185 -25.78 -16.94 7.54
N GLY A 186 -24.84 -17.43 6.73
CA GLY A 186 -24.28 -16.67 5.61
C GLY A 186 -23.58 -15.36 6.00
N GLY A 187 -23.22 -15.17 7.27
CA GLY A 187 -22.59 -13.95 7.79
C GLY A 187 -23.55 -12.89 8.33
N ILE A 188 -24.86 -13.12 8.38
CA ILE A 188 -25.82 -12.19 9.01
C ILE A 188 -25.54 -12.07 10.51
N ASP A 189 -25.22 -13.17 11.16
CA ASP A 189 -24.74 -13.23 12.54
C ASP A 189 -23.48 -12.38 12.75
N ALA A 190 -22.49 -12.53 11.88
CA ALA A 190 -21.27 -11.74 11.93
C ALA A 190 -21.55 -10.25 11.70
N LEU A 191 -22.44 -9.92 10.77
CA LEU A 191 -22.80 -8.55 10.45
C LEU A 191 -23.45 -7.88 11.66
N LEU A 192 -24.49 -8.48 12.23
CA LEU A 192 -25.19 -7.94 13.39
C LEU A 192 -24.28 -7.86 14.61
N SER A 193 -23.42 -8.85 14.84
CA SER A 193 -22.43 -8.84 15.92
C SER A 193 -21.37 -7.75 15.78
N THR A 194 -21.15 -7.25 14.56
CA THR A 194 -20.13 -6.22 14.27
C THR A 194 -20.72 -4.82 14.24
N VAL A 195 -21.92 -4.63 13.65
CA VAL A 195 -22.50 -3.31 13.37
C VAL A 195 -23.32 -2.74 14.53
N GLN A 196 -23.94 -3.60 15.36
CA GLN A 196 -24.84 -3.18 16.44
C GLN A 196 -24.08 -2.77 17.71
N MET A 197 -23.07 -1.91 17.57
CA MET A 197 -22.27 -1.43 18.69
C MET A 197 -23.07 -0.45 19.57
N PRO A 198 -22.87 -0.47 20.90
CA PRO A 198 -23.50 0.50 21.79
C PRO A 198 -22.93 1.92 21.59
N PRO A 199 -23.67 2.97 22.01
CA PRO A 199 -23.17 4.35 21.96
C PRO A 199 -21.80 4.51 22.65
N GLY A 200 -20.89 5.25 22.00
CA GLY A 200 -19.57 5.58 22.53
C GLY A 200 -18.41 4.68 22.06
N VAL A 201 -18.69 3.51 21.48
CA VAL A 201 -17.65 2.59 20.97
C VAL A 201 -17.93 2.21 19.51
N PRO A 202 -17.73 3.13 18.56
CA PRO A 202 -18.13 2.91 17.17
C PRO A 202 -17.24 1.89 16.44
N VAL A 203 -17.84 1.15 15.50
CA VAL A 203 -17.14 0.34 14.50
C VAL A 203 -17.67 0.72 13.13
N ALA A 204 -16.79 1.05 12.18
CA ALA A 204 -17.15 1.26 10.79
C ALA A 204 -17.30 -0.09 10.09
N THR A 205 -18.52 -0.63 10.03
CA THR A 205 -18.76 -1.96 9.44
C THR A 205 -18.92 -1.86 7.93
N VAL A 206 -18.20 -2.72 7.20
CA VAL A 206 -18.37 -2.89 5.74
C VAL A 206 -19.23 -4.12 5.41
N ALA A 207 -19.50 -4.35 4.13
CA ALA A 207 -20.24 -5.52 3.67
C ALA A 207 -19.63 -6.85 4.16
N ILE A 208 -20.45 -7.90 4.22
CA ILE A 208 -19.99 -9.27 4.49
C ILE A 208 -18.90 -9.65 3.48
N ASN A 209 -17.78 -10.19 3.98
CA ASN A 209 -16.56 -10.50 3.23
C ASN A 209 -15.93 -9.27 2.51
N GLY A 210 -16.30 -8.06 2.90
CA GLY A 210 -15.92 -6.79 2.27
C GLY A 210 -14.49 -6.32 2.55
N ALA A 211 -13.51 -7.21 2.67
CA ALA A 211 -12.13 -6.85 3.04
C ALA A 211 -11.49 -5.83 2.08
N LYS A 212 -11.80 -5.89 0.77
CA LYS A 212 -11.36 -4.87 -0.20
C LYS A 212 -11.91 -3.49 0.16
N ASN A 213 -13.21 -3.40 0.45
CA ASN A 213 -13.84 -2.14 0.83
C ASN A 213 -13.32 -1.62 2.17
N ALA A 214 -12.98 -2.50 3.11
CA ALA A 214 -12.33 -2.08 4.35
C ALA A 214 -10.96 -1.44 4.10
N ALA A 215 -10.18 -1.97 3.14
CA ALA A 215 -8.91 -1.37 2.75
C ALA A 215 -9.09 -0.04 2.02
N VAL A 216 -10.10 0.09 1.16
CA VAL A 216 -10.45 1.36 0.49
C VAL A 216 -10.88 2.40 1.54
N LEU A 217 -11.73 2.03 2.49
CA LEU A 217 -12.17 2.91 3.57
C LEU A 217 -10.98 3.33 4.46
N ALA A 218 -10.06 2.42 4.77
CA ALA A 218 -8.83 2.77 5.49
C ALA A 218 -7.99 3.79 4.70
N ALA A 219 -7.87 3.60 3.37
CA ALA A 219 -7.18 4.55 2.50
C ALA A 219 -7.88 5.92 2.48
N GLU A 220 -9.22 5.96 2.43
CA GLU A 220 -9.99 7.20 2.50
C GLU A 220 -9.78 7.95 3.81
N ILE A 221 -9.75 7.25 4.94
CA ILE A 221 -9.46 7.84 6.26
C ILE A 221 -8.05 8.45 6.28
N ILE A 222 -7.04 7.70 5.82
CA ILE A 222 -5.65 8.17 5.78
C ILE A 222 -5.50 9.36 4.82
N ALA A 223 -6.23 9.35 3.69
CA ALA A 223 -6.17 10.38 2.66
C ALA A 223 -6.61 11.77 3.13
N LEU A 224 -7.43 11.85 4.19
CA LEU A 224 -7.83 13.13 4.79
C LEU A 224 -6.63 13.99 5.21
N GLY A 225 -5.51 13.37 5.59
CA GLY A 225 -4.25 14.04 5.90
C GLY A 225 -3.19 13.97 4.78
N HIS A 226 -3.48 13.28 3.67
CA HIS A 226 -2.50 12.98 2.62
C HIS A 226 -3.04 13.32 1.21
N PRO A 227 -2.85 14.56 0.71
CA PRO A 227 -3.40 15.01 -0.57
C PRO A 227 -3.06 14.10 -1.77
N ARG A 228 -1.89 13.47 -1.76
CA ARG A 228 -1.47 12.55 -2.84
C ARG A 228 -2.28 11.26 -2.85
N LEU A 229 -2.57 10.71 -1.67
CA LEU A 229 -3.42 9.53 -1.54
C LEU A 229 -4.85 9.88 -1.98
N GLN A 230 -5.32 11.09 -1.67
CA GLN A 230 -6.60 11.60 -2.15
C GLN A 230 -6.68 11.61 -3.69
N GLU A 231 -5.64 12.08 -4.38
CA GLU A 231 -5.58 12.05 -5.84
C GLU A 231 -5.53 10.63 -6.40
N LYS A 232 -4.82 9.70 -5.74
CA LYS A 232 -4.83 8.27 -6.12
C LYS A 232 -6.23 7.67 -6.00
N LEU A 233 -6.96 7.96 -4.93
CA LEU A 233 -8.34 7.51 -4.73
C LEU A 233 -9.30 8.06 -5.79
N LYS A 234 -9.16 9.33 -6.18
CA LYS A 234 -9.95 9.92 -7.28
C LYS A 234 -9.73 9.16 -8.60
N LYS A 235 -8.47 8.88 -8.94
CA LYS A 235 -8.11 8.11 -10.14
C LYS A 235 -8.66 6.68 -10.08
N PHE A 236 -8.51 6.03 -8.94
CA PHE A 236 -9.06 4.69 -8.70
C PHE A 236 -10.59 4.66 -8.93
N ARG A 237 -11.34 5.59 -8.36
CA ARG A 237 -12.79 5.69 -8.58
C ARG A 237 -13.15 5.96 -10.05
N ALA A 238 -12.39 6.81 -10.74
CA ALA A 238 -12.62 7.10 -12.16
C ALA A 238 -12.37 5.86 -13.06
N GLN A 239 -11.38 5.02 -12.71
CA GLN A 239 -11.11 3.77 -13.42
C GLN A 239 -12.23 2.75 -13.22
N MET A 240 -12.76 2.64 -11.99
CA MET A 240 -13.88 1.73 -11.70
C MET A 240 -15.17 2.12 -12.42
N ALA A 241 -15.38 3.40 -12.73
CA ALA A 241 -16.55 3.86 -13.48
C ALA A 241 -16.50 3.55 -14.99
N GLN A 242 -15.34 3.13 -15.51
CA GLN A 242 -15.11 2.84 -16.93
C GLN A 242 -15.21 1.33 -17.26
N GLY A 243 -15.36 0.47 -16.25
CA GLY A 243 -15.56 -0.97 -16.39
C GLY A 243 -17.01 -1.37 -16.21
#